data_AF-A0A5V0Q9U0-F1
#
_entry.id   AF-A0A5V0Q9U0-F1
#
_cell.length_a   1.000
_cell.length_b   1.000
_cell.length_c   1.000
_cell.angle_alpha   90.00
_cell.angle_beta   90.00
_cell.angle_gamma   90.00
#
_symmetry.space_group_name_H-M   'P 1'
#
loop_
_entity.id
_entity.type
_entity.pdbx_description
1 polymer ?
#
loop_
_entity_poly.entity_id
_entity_poly.type
_entity_poly.pdbx_seq_one_letter_code
_entity_poly.pdbx_strand_id
1 'polypeptide(L)'
;MNTMLDYCFTPAQQQTITHTGIKKWLWRIKKILQQKGDPDLIQCDYHLCNKQFLPEKAFTGELIYMHGSIIARKKRKYCSVECAEKDQMAHEL
;
A
#
# COMPACT_ATOMS: atom_id res chain seq x y z
N MET A 1 -33.00 -36.48 -12.72
CA MET A 1 -31.93 -36.96 -11.81
C MET A 1 -30.63 -36.92 -12.59
N ASN A 2 -29.74 -35.97 -12.29
CA ASN A 2 -28.39 -35.94 -12.85
C ASN A 2 -27.43 -36.33 -11.74
N THR A 3 -26.70 -37.41 -11.94
CA THR A 3 -25.92 -38.18 -10.94
C THR A 3 -24.42 -37.91 -11.02
N MET A 4 -24.02 -36.67 -11.32
CA MET A 4 -22.62 -36.35 -11.53
C MET A 4 -22.27 -35.03 -10.84
N LEU A 5 -21.35 -35.12 -9.88
CA LEU A 5 -20.57 -34.04 -9.24
C LEU A 5 -21.04 -33.53 -7.86
N ASP A 6 -21.62 -34.40 -7.02
CA ASP A 6 -21.54 -34.32 -5.54
C ASP A 6 -20.14 -34.69 -4.99
N TYR A 7 -19.09 -34.55 -5.81
CA TYR A 7 -17.74 -34.97 -5.45
C TYR A 7 -17.04 -33.86 -4.64
N CYS A 8 -17.28 -33.93 -3.32
CA CYS A 8 -16.39 -33.46 -2.26
C CYS A 8 -16.25 -31.94 -2.07
N PHE A 9 -17.34 -31.28 -1.64
CA PHE A 9 -17.20 -30.18 -0.69
C PHE A 9 -17.14 -30.77 0.72
N THR A 10 -15.96 -31.24 1.15
CA THR A 10 -15.73 -31.34 2.59
C THR A 10 -15.76 -29.90 3.11
N PRO A 11 -16.67 -29.55 4.03
CA PRO A 11 -16.61 -28.23 4.64
C PRO A 11 -15.23 -28.14 5.30
N ALA A 12 -14.46 -27.11 4.92
CA ALA A 12 -13.23 -26.79 5.63
C ALA A 12 -13.59 -26.71 7.11
N GLN A 13 -12.95 -27.54 7.95
CA GLN A 13 -13.14 -27.44 9.39
C GLN A 13 -12.84 -25.99 9.74
N GLN A 14 -13.88 -25.25 10.11
CA GLN A 14 -13.74 -23.94 10.70
C GLN A 14 -13.07 -24.20 12.04
N GLN A 15 -11.74 -24.23 12.03
CA GLN A 15 -10.95 -24.07 13.24
C GLN A 15 -11.28 -22.66 13.73
N THR A 16 -12.35 -22.54 14.51
CA THR A 16 -12.61 -21.36 15.30
C THR A 16 -11.46 -21.32 16.28
N ILE A 17 -10.40 -20.59 15.91
CA ILE A 17 -9.27 -20.38 16.79
C ILE A 17 -9.83 -19.53 17.93
N THR A 18 -10.30 -20.20 18.98
CA THR A 18 -10.80 -19.58 20.21
C THR A 18 -9.58 -19.08 20.97
N HIS A 19 -8.98 -18.00 20.45
CA HIS A 19 -8.03 -17.24 21.24
C HIS A 19 -8.78 -16.71 22.47
N THR A 20 -8.57 -17.32 23.63
CA THR A 20 -9.09 -16.87 24.93
C THR A 20 -7.99 -16.14 25.69
N GLY A 21 -8.36 -15.09 26.43
CA GLY A 21 -7.43 -14.30 27.25
C GLY A 21 -6.33 -13.57 26.45
N ILE A 22 -5.10 -13.61 26.97
CA ILE A 22 -3.92 -12.86 26.49
C ILE A 22 -3.58 -13.19 25.02
N LYS A 23 -3.80 -14.44 24.58
CA LYS A 23 -3.52 -14.85 23.20
C LYS A 23 -4.38 -14.11 22.18
N LYS A 24 -5.63 -13.75 22.53
CA LYS A 24 -6.52 -12.95 21.66
C LYS A 24 -6.01 -11.54 21.50
N TRP A 25 -5.49 -10.98 22.59
CA TRP A 25 -4.94 -9.64 22.63
C TRP A 25 -3.63 -9.55 21.84
N LEU A 26 -2.71 -10.50 22.01
CA LEU A 26 -1.50 -10.62 21.20
C LEU A 26 -1.82 -10.81 19.71
N TRP A 27 -2.81 -11.64 19.37
CA TRP A 27 -3.22 -11.82 17.98
C TRP A 27 -3.81 -10.53 17.39
N ARG A 28 -4.63 -9.78 18.14
CA ARG A 28 -5.11 -8.45 17.73
C ARG A 28 -3.95 -7.48 17.51
N ILE A 29 -2.98 -7.41 18.42
CA ILE A 29 -1.81 -6.54 18.27
C ILE A 29 -1.01 -6.91 17.03
N LYS A 30 -0.72 -8.20 16.83
CA LYS A 30 -0.01 -8.67 15.65
C LYS A 30 -0.76 -8.32 14.36
N LYS A 31 -2.09 -8.45 14.35
CA LYS A 31 -2.93 -8.06 13.22
C LYS A 31 -2.90 -6.54 12.97
N ILE A 32 -2.93 -5.73 14.02
CA ILE A 32 -2.81 -4.26 13.95
C ILE A 32 -1.43 -3.84 13.44
N LEU A 33 -0.35 -4.50 13.88
CA LEU A 33 1.01 -4.25 13.40
C LEU A 33 1.18 -4.64 11.93
N GLN A 34 0.64 -5.79 11.51
CA GLN A 34 0.64 -6.20 10.10
C GLN A 34 -0.13 -5.22 9.20
N GLN A 35 -1.15 -4.54 9.72
CA GLN A 35 -1.90 -3.52 8.96
C GLN A 35 -1.12 -2.22 8.76
N LYS A 36 -0.15 -1.91 9.63
CA LYS A 36 0.53 -0.60 9.64
C LYS A 36 1.70 -0.50 8.65
N GLY A 37 2.20 -1.61 8.12
CA GLY A 37 3.45 -1.62 7.37
C GLY A 37 4.65 -1.26 8.25
N ASP A 38 5.86 -1.37 7.71
CA ASP A 38 7.06 -0.95 8.43
C ASP A 38 7.01 0.58 8.67
N PRO A 39 7.05 1.06 9.92
CA PRO A 39 6.81 2.47 10.25
C PRO A 39 7.89 3.42 9.68
N ASP A 40 9.06 2.87 9.35
CA ASP A 40 10.21 3.63 8.87
C ASP A 40 10.22 3.80 7.35
N LEU A 41 9.35 3.10 6.63
CA LEU A 41 9.27 3.20 5.18
C LEU A 41 8.17 4.19 4.76
N ILE A 42 8.54 5.11 3.87
CA ILE A 42 7.62 6.04 3.23
C ILE A 42 7.19 5.49 1.86
N GLN A 43 5.95 5.79 1.46
CA GLN A 43 5.45 5.45 0.14
C GLN A 43 5.97 6.47 -0.90
N CYS A 44 6.15 6.03 -2.15
CA CYS A 44 6.42 6.92 -3.27
C CYS A 44 5.22 7.84 -3.55
N ASP A 45 5.48 9.14 -3.75
CA ASP A 45 4.44 10.11 -4.09
C ASP A 45 3.81 9.87 -5.47
N TYR A 46 4.51 9.17 -6.37
CA TYR A 46 3.93 8.79 -7.66
C TYR A 46 2.90 7.66 -7.46
N HIS A 47 1.62 7.98 -7.70
CA HIS A 47 0.48 7.11 -7.36
C HIS A 47 0.49 5.73 -8.06
N LEU A 48 1.13 5.60 -9.22
CA LEU A 48 1.27 4.31 -9.91
C LEU A 48 2.43 3.47 -9.36
N CYS A 49 3.29 4.04 -8.51
CA CYS A 49 4.38 3.34 -7.86
C CYS A 49 3.98 2.91 -6.45
N ASN A 50 3.71 1.62 -6.28
CA ASN A 50 3.39 1.02 -4.97
C ASN A 50 4.62 0.68 -4.12
N LYS A 51 5.80 1.23 -4.44
CA LYS A 51 7.04 0.95 -3.69
C LYS A 51 7.12 1.79 -2.43
N GLN A 52 7.53 1.14 -1.35
CA GLN A 52 7.91 1.78 -0.09
C GLN A 52 9.45 1.80 0.01
N PHE A 53 10.02 2.86 0.58
CA PHE A 53 11.47 3.02 0.71
C PHE A 53 11.82 3.81 1.97
N LEU A 54 13.08 3.68 2.40
CA LEU A 54 13.58 4.43 3.55
C LEU A 54 13.73 5.92 3.18
N PRO A 55 13.36 6.85 4.07
CA PRO A 55 13.42 8.29 3.83
C PRO A 55 14.84 8.80 3.55
N GLU A 56 15.88 8.10 4.00
CA GLU A 56 17.29 8.44 3.74
C GLU A 56 17.67 8.27 2.26
N LYS A 57 17.04 7.34 1.55
CA LYS A 57 17.29 7.07 0.12
C LYS A 57 16.29 7.80 -0.79
N ALA A 58 15.53 8.74 -0.23
CA ALA A 58 14.49 9.46 -0.96
C ALA A 58 15.09 10.42 -2.00
N PHE A 59 14.61 10.33 -3.24
CA PHE A 59 14.84 11.37 -4.22
C PHE A 59 13.83 12.50 -3.99
N THR A 60 14.29 13.74 -3.85
CA THR A 60 13.40 14.90 -3.71
C THR A 60 13.25 15.58 -5.07
N GLY A 61 12.04 15.55 -5.62
CA GLY A 61 11.71 16.22 -6.88
C GLY A 61 10.76 17.39 -6.64
N GLU A 62 10.90 18.45 -7.45
CA GLU A 62 9.92 19.55 -7.48
C GLU A 62 8.86 19.23 -8.53
N LEU A 63 7.61 19.09 -8.09
CA LEU A 63 6.46 18.97 -8.98
C LEU A 63 5.91 20.37 -9.25
N ILE A 64 5.87 20.75 -10.53
CA ILE A 64 5.28 22.00 -10.99
C ILE A 64 3.91 21.66 -11.57
N TYR A 65 2.85 22.20 -10.98
CA TYR A 65 1.50 22.05 -11.50
C TYR A 65 0.89 23.41 -11.81
N MET A 66 0.13 23.46 -12.90
CA MET A 66 -0.58 24.65 -13.34
C MET A 66 -2.06 24.53 -13.00
N HIS A 67 -2.59 25.53 -12.31
CA HIS A 67 -4.03 25.67 -12.13
C HIS A 67 -4.48 27.01 -12.72
N GLY A 68 -4.94 26.97 -13.97
CA GLY A 68 -5.23 28.18 -14.74
C GLY A 68 -3.96 29.00 -14.97
N SER A 69 -3.94 30.27 -14.52
CA SER A 69 -2.77 31.15 -14.61
C SER A 69 -1.80 31.03 -13.43
N ILE A 70 -2.11 30.20 -12.43
CA ILE A 70 -1.30 30.07 -11.22
C ILE A 70 -0.36 28.88 -11.36
N ILE A 71 0.94 29.16 -11.29
CA ILE A 71 1.99 28.14 -11.24
C ILE A 71 2.31 27.86 -9.77
N ALA A 72 2.11 26.63 -9.33
CA ALA A 72 2.46 26.19 -7.99
C ALA A 72 3.55 25.13 -8.03
N ARG A 73 4.50 25.23 -7.10
CA ARG A 73 5.64 24.31 -6.98
C ARG A 73 5.56 23.59 -5.65
N LYS A 74 5.62 22.27 -5.65
CA LYS A 74 5.58 21.45 -4.43
C LYS A 74 6.71 20.43 -4.44
N LYS A 75 7.47 20.38 -3.35
CA LYS A 75 8.50 19.37 -3.13
C LYS A 75 7.85 18.05 -2.72
N ARG A 76 8.23 16.96 -3.39
CA ARG A 76 7.72 15.60 -3.20
C ARG A 76 8.88 14.61 -3.09
N LYS A 77 8.63 13.46 -2.45
CA LYS A 77 9.61 12.39 -2.25
C LYS A 77 9.26 11.18 -3.11
N TYR A 78 10.24 10.74 -3.89
CA TYR A 78 10.10 9.63 -4.82
C TYR A 78 11.13 8.55 -4.55
N CYS A 79 10.83 7.33 -5.00
CA CYS A 79 11.77 6.21 -4.92
C CYS A 79 12.89 6.30 -5.97
N SER A 80 12.69 7.03 -7.07
CA SER A 80 13.64 7.18 -8.17
C SER A 80 13.35 8.45 -8.99
N VAL A 81 14.34 8.87 -9.79
CA VAL A 81 14.21 10.01 -10.73
C VAL A 81 13.12 9.74 -11.76
N GLU A 82 13.06 8.53 -12.31
CA GLU A 82 12.03 8.14 -13.29
C GLU A 82 10.60 8.32 -12.78
N CYS A 83 10.36 8.11 -11.47
CA CYS A 83 9.04 8.31 -10.88
C CYS A 83 8.71 9.80 -10.77
N ALA A 84 9.70 10.65 -10.50
CA ALA A 84 9.51 12.10 -10.45
C ALA A 84 9.18 12.66 -11.85
N GLU A 85 9.88 12.21 -12.89
CA GLU A 85 9.62 12.60 -14.28
C GLU A 85 8.22 12.16 -14.74
N LYS A 86 7.82 10.92 -14.42
CA LYS A 86 6.48 10.41 -14.74
C LYS A 86 5.37 11.15 -14.00
N ASP A 87 5.58 11.53 -12.74
CA ASP A 87 4.61 12.33 -11.99
C ASP A 87 4.45 13.74 -12.57
N GLN A 88 5.57 14.34 -13.03
CA GLN A 88 5.56 15.65 -13.70
C GLN A 88 4.80 15.60 -15.03
N MET A 89 5.07 14.61 -15.88
CA MET A 89 4.33 14.43 -17.14
C MET A 89 2.83 14.22 -16.93
N ALA A 90 2.43 13.56 -15.84
CA ALA A 90 1.02 13.33 -15.53
C ALA A 90 0.26 14.62 -15.14
N HIS A 91 0.97 15.69 -14.74
CA HIS A 91 0.38 16.99 -14.38
C HIS A 91 0.48 18.06 -15.48
N GLU A 92 1.12 17.76 -16.60
CA GLU A 92 1.32 18.70 -17.72
C GLU A 92 0.22 18.60 -18.81
N LEU A 93 -0.89 17.88 -18.55
CA LEU A 93 -2.03 17.72 -19.46
C LEU A 93 -3.11 18.80 -19.32
#